data_AF-A0A949FV55-F1
#
_entry.id   AF-A0A949FV55-F1
#
_cell.length_a   1.000
_cell.length_b   1.000
_cell.length_c   1.000
_cell.angle_alpha   90.00
_cell.angle_beta   90.00
_cell.angle_gamma   90.00
#
_symmetry.space_group_name_H-M   'P 1'
#
loop_
_entity.id
_entity.type
_entity.pdbx_description
1 polymer ?
#
loop_
_entity_poly.entity_id
_entity_poly.type
_entity_poly.pdbx_seq_one_letter_code
_entity_poly.pdbx_strand_id
1 'polypeptide(L)'
;MLITLLVALIVLSALLFLGYGFFAWTGAGAVWLIGWRVCGVASPLLFEGAVGALIALALIFGLPLLRRLLISRFAMKLMAPVLPRLGETERIALDAGTVWWDAELFSGRPHWQKLLDFAPPKLTAAEQAFMDGPVQELCAKLDDWQINQQRDLP
;
A
#
# COMPACT_ATOMS: atom_id res chain seq x y z
N MET A 1 10.12 1.25 35.77
CA MET A 1 10.87 1.14 34.50
C MET A 1 10.47 -0.07 33.67
N LEU A 2 10.51 -1.29 34.22
CA LEU A 2 10.11 -2.50 33.47
C LEU A 2 8.63 -2.46 33.03
N ILE A 3 7.72 -2.10 33.93
CA ILE A 3 6.27 -2.02 33.65
C ILE A 3 5.98 -1.03 32.50
N THR A 4 6.57 0.16 32.55
CA THR A 4 6.35 1.21 31.55
C THR A 4 6.93 0.84 30.17
N LEU A 5 8.03 0.06 30.15
CA LEU A 5 8.58 -0.50 28.92
C LEU A 5 7.65 -1.56 28.32
N LEU A 6 7.07 -2.44 29.15
CA LEU A 6 6.09 -3.42 28.69
C LEU A 6 4.84 -2.73 28.13
N VAL A 7 4.33 -1.70 28.80
CA VAL A 7 3.17 -0.93 28.29
C VAL A 7 3.53 -0.23 26.98
N ALA A 8 4.71 0.37 26.86
CA ALA A 8 5.17 0.97 25.60
C ALA A 8 5.24 -0.05 24.46
N LEU A 9 5.74 -1.27 24.72
CA LEU A 9 5.80 -2.34 23.74
C LEU A 9 4.39 -2.80 23.31
N ILE A 10 3.46 -2.94 24.26
CA ILE A 10 2.06 -3.28 23.96
C ILE A 10 1.42 -2.20 23.09
N VAL A 11 1.61 -0.93 23.42
CA VAL A 11 1.10 0.20 22.63
C VAL A 11 1.70 0.20 21.22
N LEU A 12 3.01 -0.04 21.10
CA LEU A 12 3.69 -0.15 19.82
C LEU A 12 3.07 -1.28 18.98
N SER A 13 3.01 -2.49 19.52
CA SER A 13 2.49 -3.67 18.82
C SER A 13 1.03 -3.52 18.42
N ALA A 14 0.17 -3.02 19.32
CA ALA A 14 -1.25 -2.81 19.04
C ALA A 14 -1.47 -1.80 17.91
N LEU A 15 -0.78 -0.65 17.97
CA LEU A 15 -0.93 0.39 16.94
C LEU A 15 -0.32 -0.02 15.60
N LEU A 16 0.78 -0.79 15.59
CA LEU A 16 1.32 -1.38 14.37
C LEU A 16 0.35 -2.38 13.74
N PHE A 17 -0.25 -3.26 14.55
CA PHE A 17 -1.25 -4.23 14.07
C PHE A 17 -2.47 -3.53 13.43
N LEU A 18 -2.88 -2.38 13.96
CA LEU A 18 -3.97 -1.57 13.41
C LEU A 18 -3.54 -0.69 12.21
N GLY A 19 -2.27 -0.71 11.81
CA GLY A 19 -1.73 0.07 10.70
C GLY A 19 -1.47 1.55 11.00
N TYR A 20 -1.49 1.96 12.27
CA TYR A 20 -1.22 3.34 12.70
C TYR A 20 0.27 3.58 12.96
N GLY A 21 1.11 3.33 11.95
CA GLY A 21 2.57 3.30 12.09
C GLY A 21 3.19 4.54 12.74
N PHE A 22 2.76 5.75 12.35
CA PHE A 22 3.26 7.00 12.96
C PHE A 22 2.90 7.12 14.46
N PHE A 23 1.66 6.81 14.81
CA PHE A 23 1.19 6.88 16.20
C PHE A 23 1.80 5.76 17.06
N ALA A 24 2.18 4.63 16.45
CA ALA A 24 2.76 3.52 17.16
C ALA A 24 4.08 3.89 17.85
N TRP A 25 5.06 4.43 17.12
CA TRP A 25 6.36 4.76 17.69
C TRP A 25 6.33 6.04 18.52
N THR A 26 5.54 7.05 18.15
CA THR A 26 5.38 8.29 18.93
C THR A 26 4.65 8.03 20.24
N GLY A 27 3.56 7.24 20.20
CA GLY A 27 2.79 6.84 21.38
C GLY A 27 3.60 5.96 22.33
N ALA A 28 4.27 4.93 21.80
CA ALA A 28 5.14 4.08 22.62
C ALA A 28 6.30 4.87 23.25
N GLY A 29 6.94 5.76 22.49
CA GLY A 29 7.97 6.67 23.00
C GLY A 29 7.45 7.58 24.12
N ALA A 30 6.27 8.18 23.93
CA ALA A 30 5.64 9.03 24.94
C ALA A 30 5.33 8.24 26.23
N VAL A 31 4.74 7.05 26.12
CA VAL A 31 4.44 6.17 27.27
C VAL A 31 5.72 5.82 28.03
N TRP A 32 6.80 5.51 27.32
CA TRP A 32 8.07 5.19 27.95
C TRP A 32 8.69 6.40 28.67
N LEU A 33 8.67 7.59 28.04
CA LEU A 33 9.18 8.83 28.66
C LEU A 33 8.35 9.27 29.87
N ILE A 34 7.02 9.13 29.83
CA ILE A 34 6.16 9.35 30.99
C ILE A 34 6.54 8.40 32.12
N GLY A 35 6.76 7.13 31.79
CA GLY A 35 7.25 6.14 32.73
C GLY A 35 8.58 6.55 33.37
N TRP A 36 9.55 6.98 32.55
CA TRP A 36 10.85 7.47 33.01
C TRP A 36 10.69 8.65 33.99
N ARG A 37 9.81 9.60 33.67
CA ARG A 37 9.53 10.74 34.54
C ARG A 37 8.98 10.30 35.91
N VAL A 38 8.10 9.31 35.94
CA VAL A 38 7.44 8.81 37.16
C VAL A 38 8.39 8.02 38.07
N CYS A 39 9.28 7.17 37.52
CA CYS A 39 10.24 6.43 38.36
C CYS A 39 11.45 7.26 38.80
N GLY A 40 11.51 8.54 38.43
CA GLY A 40 12.60 9.44 38.77
C GLY A 40 13.62 9.61 37.64
N VAL A 41 13.97 10.87 37.39
CA VAL A 41 14.93 11.25 36.35
C VAL A 41 16.30 11.42 37.00
N ALA A 42 17.19 10.45 36.75
CA ALA A 42 18.57 10.48 37.26
C ALA A 42 19.44 11.54 36.59
N SER A 43 19.20 11.81 35.29
CA SER A 43 19.90 12.84 34.52
C SER A 43 18.90 13.71 33.75
N PRO A 44 18.65 14.95 34.21
CA PRO A 44 17.71 15.86 33.57
C PRO A 44 18.05 16.15 32.11
N LEU A 45 19.34 16.32 31.79
CA LEU A 45 19.80 16.60 30.43
C LEU A 45 19.45 15.49 29.46
N LEU A 46 19.63 14.22 29.85
CA LEU A 46 19.27 13.08 29.00
C LEU A 46 17.76 12.98 28.79
N PHE A 47 16.98 13.27 29.82
CA PHE A 47 15.52 13.26 29.72
C PHE A 47 15.01 14.35 28.78
N GLU A 48 15.46 15.59 28.94
CA GLU A 48 15.09 16.72 28.09
C GLU A 48 15.55 16.50 26.64
N GLY A 49 16.77 15.98 26.45
CA GLY A 49 17.28 15.60 25.13
C GLY A 49 16.42 14.52 24.46
N ALA A 50 16.00 13.49 25.20
CA ALA A 50 15.15 12.42 24.68
C ALA A 50 13.74 12.92 24.32
N VAL A 51 13.15 13.78 25.15
CA VAL A 51 11.86 14.42 24.86
C VAL A 51 11.97 15.30 23.61
N GLY A 52 13.00 16.15 23.53
CA GLY A 52 13.26 17.00 22.38
C GLY A 52 13.48 16.20 21.09
N ALA A 53 14.25 15.12 21.16
CA ALA A 53 14.46 14.22 20.03
C ALA A 53 13.17 13.56 19.56
N LEU A 54 12.33 13.05 20.49
CA LEU A 54 11.04 12.46 20.14
C LEU A 54 10.13 13.48 19.44
N ILE A 55 10.04 14.71 19.97
CA ILE A 55 9.24 15.79 19.36
C ILE A 55 9.78 16.16 17.99
N ALA A 56 11.09 16.36 17.85
CA ALA A 56 11.71 16.71 16.58
C ALA A 56 11.47 15.64 15.51
N LEU A 57 11.67 14.36 15.84
CA LEU A 57 11.35 13.25 14.96
C LEU A 57 9.85 13.23 14.63
N ALA A 58 8.97 13.45 15.62
CA ALA A 58 7.53 13.40 15.41
C ALA A 58 7.07 14.51 14.45
N LEU A 59 7.67 15.70 14.53
CA LEU A 59 7.42 16.80 13.60
C LEU A 59 7.96 16.49 12.20
N ILE A 60 9.20 15.98 12.09
CA ILE A 60 9.83 15.64 10.81
C ILE A 60 9.01 14.56 10.06
N PHE A 61 8.59 13.50 10.75
CA PHE A 61 7.86 12.39 10.13
C PHE A 61 6.34 12.59 10.07
N GLY A 62 5.78 13.41 10.96
CA GLY A 62 4.34 13.69 11.06
C GLY A 62 3.87 14.79 10.12
N LEU A 63 4.67 15.84 9.91
CA LEU A 63 4.33 16.93 9.00
C LEU A 63 4.67 16.55 7.55
N PRO A 64 3.68 16.46 6.63
CA PRO A 64 3.94 16.01 5.26
C PRO A 64 4.98 16.87 4.52
N LEU A 65 5.00 18.18 4.79
CA LEU A 65 5.93 19.10 4.14
C LEU A 65 7.39 18.81 4.53
N LEU A 66 7.68 18.68 5.83
CA LEU A 66 9.03 18.35 6.33
C LEU A 66 9.45 16.96 5.86
N ARG A 67 8.58 15.96 6.01
CA ARG A 67 8.87 14.58 5.60
C ARG A 67 9.24 14.49 4.14
N ARG A 68 8.48 15.17 3.26
CA ARG A 68 8.73 15.16 1.81
C ARG A 68 10.07 15.78 1.45
N LEU A 69 10.40 16.93 2.05
CA LEU A 69 11.61 17.68 1.75
C LEU A 69 12.88 17.02 2.30
N LEU A 70 12.83 16.53 3.54
CA LEU A 70 14.01 16.04 4.27
C LEU A 70 14.24 14.54 4.11
N ILE A 71 13.17 13.75 3.92
CA ILE A 71 13.26 12.28 3.93
C ILE A 71 12.85 11.71 2.58
N SER A 72 11.59 11.88 2.17
CA SER A 72 11.04 11.18 1.01
C SER A 72 11.78 11.51 -0.28
N ARG A 73 12.20 12.77 -0.48
CA ARG A 73 12.98 13.16 -1.66
C ARG A 73 14.30 12.40 -1.80
N PHE A 74 15.02 12.17 -0.70
CA PHE A 74 16.29 11.44 -0.72
C PHE A 74 16.06 9.94 -0.81
N ALA A 75 15.11 9.41 -0.03
CA ALA A 75 14.75 7.99 -0.07
C ALA A 75 14.30 7.56 -1.48
N MET A 76 13.47 8.36 -2.15
CA MET A 76 13.03 8.08 -3.52
C MET A 76 14.18 8.11 -4.53
N LYS A 77 15.19 8.97 -4.36
CA LYS A 77 16.38 8.96 -5.24
C LYS A 77 17.18 7.67 -5.11
N LEU A 78 17.25 7.10 -3.91
CA LEU A 78 17.93 5.83 -3.66
C LEU A 78 17.11 4.64 -4.18
N MET A 79 15.78 4.71 -4.07
CA MET A 79 14.89 3.60 -4.44
C MET A 79 14.56 3.56 -5.94
N ALA A 80 14.45 4.72 -6.60
CA ALA A 80 14.02 4.83 -7.99
C ALA A 80 14.83 3.98 -8.99
N PRO A 81 16.16 3.82 -8.85
CA PRO A 81 16.94 2.95 -9.74
C PRO A 81 16.64 1.46 -9.58
N VAL A 82 16.14 1.03 -8.42
CA VAL A 82 15.81 -0.38 -8.12
C VAL A 82 14.45 -0.76 -8.70
N LEU A 83 13.56 0.21 -8.90
CA LEU A 83 12.24 -0.03 -9.45
C LEU A 83 12.33 -0.34 -10.96
N PRO A 84 11.69 -1.41 -11.44
CA PRO A 84 11.66 -1.73 -12.87
C PRO A 84 11.01 -0.59 -13.65
N ARG A 85 11.57 -0.26 -14.81
CA ARG A 85 10.98 0.71 -15.72
C ARG A 85 9.82 0.02 -16.46
N LEU A 86 8.62 0.57 -16.33
CA LEU A 86 7.45 0.14 -17.10
C LEU A 86 7.75 0.24 -18.60
N GLY A 87 7.55 -0.85 -19.32
CA GLY A 87 7.63 -0.88 -20.78
C GLY A 87 6.58 0.01 -21.44
N GLU A 88 6.78 0.37 -22.70
CA GLU A 88 5.81 1.17 -23.47
C GLU A 88 4.47 0.43 -23.62
N THR A 89 4.52 -0.87 -23.91
CA THR A 89 3.33 -1.72 -24.01
C THR A 89 2.62 -1.92 -22.67
N GLU A 90 3.36 -2.11 -21.58
CA GLU A 90 2.81 -2.21 -20.22
C GLU A 90 2.12 -0.92 -19.80
N ARG A 91 2.71 0.24 -20.15
CA ARG A 91 2.11 1.54 -19.89
C ARG A 91 0.82 1.72 -20.68
N ILE A 92 0.84 1.40 -21.98
CA ILE A 92 -0.37 1.47 -22.82
C ILE A 92 -1.45 0.55 -22.26
N ALA A 93 -1.11 -0.66 -21.82
CA ALA A 93 -2.07 -1.58 -21.22
C ALA A 93 -2.66 -1.05 -19.89
N LEU A 94 -1.84 -0.43 -19.04
CA LEU A 94 -2.30 0.21 -17.79
C LEU A 94 -3.15 1.45 -18.04
N ASP A 95 -2.77 2.30 -19.00
CA ASP A 95 -3.47 3.54 -19.33
C ASP A 95 -4.78 3.29 -20.12
N ALA A 96 -4.81 2.22 -20.94
CA ALA A 96 -6.02 1.77 -21.63
C ALA A 96 -6.99 1.04 -20.68
N GLY A 97 -6.46 0.48 -19.59
CA GLY A 97 -7.24 -0.11 -18.52
C GLY A 97 -7.99 0.97 -17.73
N THR A 98 -9.23 0.68 -17.36
CA THR A 98 -9.91 1.41 -16.29
C THR A 98 -9.66 0.68 -14.98
N VAL A 99 -9.74 1.39 -13.87
CA VAL A 99 -9.67 0.79 -12.54
C VAL A 99 -11.05 0.23 -12.19
N TRP A 100 -11.18 -1.09 -12.00
CA TRP A 100 -12.47 -1.75 -11.75
C TRP A 100 -12.56 -2.20 -10.28
N TRP A 101 -12.93 -3.47 -10.06
CA TRP A 101 -13.09 -4.08 -8.74
C TRP A 101 -11.73 -4.50 -8.15
N ASP A 102 -10.74 -4.73 -9.01
CA ASP A 102 -9.38 -5.18 -8.67
C ASP A 102 -8.62 -4.15 -7.83
N ALA A 103 -8.80 -2.85 -8.06
CA ALA A 103 -8.20 -1.84 -7.19
C ALA A 103 -8.74 -1.84 -5.76
N GLU A 104 -10.00 -2.24 -5.56
CA GLU A 104 -10.53 -2.38 -4.21
C GLU A 104 -9.74 -3.46 -3.45
N LEU A 105 -9.44 -4.57 -4.14
CA LEU A 105 -8.64 -5.68 -3.60
C LEU A 105 -7.18 -5.25 -3.34
N PHE A 106 -6.57 -4.53 -4.28
CA PHE A 106 -5.18 -4.07 -4.17
C PHE A 106 -4.97 -2.85 -3.26
N SER A 107 -6.03 -2.22 -2.79
CA SER A 107 -5.97 -1.06 -1.87
C SER A 107 -5.41 -1.40 -0.48
N GLY A 108 -5.36 -2.68 -0.11
CA GLY A 108 -4.95 -3.15 1.22
C GLY A 108 -5.99 -2.98 2.33
N ARG A 109 -7.11 -2.29 2.05
CA ARG A 109 -8.30 -2.18 2.92
C ARG A 109 -9.58 -2.19 2.08
N PRO A 110 -9.94 -3.33 1.46
CA PRO A 110 -11.07 -3.42 0.55
C PRO A 110 -12.41 -3.13 1.24
N HIS A 111 -13.27 -2.34 0.59
CA HIS A 111 -14.69 -2.25 0.96
C HIS A 111 -15.44 -3.48 0.46
N TRP A 112 -15.54 -4.51 1.32
CA TRP A 112 -16.16 -5.79 0.99
C TRP A 112 -17.58 -5.68 0.44
N GLN A 113 -18.39 -4.76 0.96
CA GLN A 113 -19.75 -4.55 0.48
C GLN A 113 -19.78 -4.16 -1.01
N LYS A 114 -18.88 -3.27 -1.44
CA LYS A 114 -18.76 -2.85 -2.84
C LYS A 114 -18.36 -4.00 -3.77
N LEU A 115 -17.55 -4.94 -3.28
CA LEU A 115 -17.15 -6.13 -4.03
C LEU A 115 -18.28 -7.16 -4.13
N LEU A 116 -19.01 -7.36 -3.04
CA LEU A 116 -20.16 -8.27 -3.01
C LEU A 116 -21.34 -7.76 -3.85
N ASP A 117 -21.53 -6.44 -3.88
CA ASP A 117 -22.58 -5.78 -4.66
C ASP A 117 -22.18 -5.56 -6.13
N PHE A 118 -20.95 -5.91 -6.52
CA PHE A 118 -20.48 -5.72 -7.90
C PHE A 118 -21.25 -6.64 -8.86
N ALA A 119 -22.03 -6.04 -9.76
CA ALA A 119 -22.71 -6.74 -10.84
C ALA A 119 -22.00 -6.46 -12.17
N PRO A 120 -21.49 -7.49 -12.89
CA PRO A 120 -20.90 -7.29 -14.19
C PRO A 120 -21.93 -6.69 -15.17
N PRO A 121 -21.53 -5.77 -16.06
CA PRO A 121 -22.43 -5.19 -17.04
C PRO A 121 -23.00 -6.29 -17.94
N LYS A 122 -24.30 -6.21 -18.22
CA LYS A 122 -24.97 -7.13 -19.15
C LYS A 122 -24.68 -6.70 -20.58
N LEU A 123 -24.37 -7.67 -21.44
CA LEU A 123 -24.24 -7.44 -22.87
C LEU A 123 -25.59 -7.01 -23.45
N THR A 124 -25.55 -6.06 -24.38
CA THR A 124 -26.69 -5.73 -25.22
C THR A 124 -27.06 -6.91 -26.13
N ALA A 125 -28.27 -6.92 -26.69
CA ALA A 125 -28.69 -8.00 -27.60
C ALA A 125 -27.77 -8.13 -28.82
N ALA A 126 -27.24 -7.00 -29.33
CA ALA A 126 -26.31 -7.00 -30.45
C ALA A 126 -24.94 -7.58 -30.07
N GLU A 127 -24.40 -7.21 -28.91
CA GLU A 127 -23.14 -7.76 -28.40
C GLU A 127 -23.27 -9.24 -28.08
N GLN A 128 -24.37 -9.67 -27.47
CA GLN A 128 -24.63 -11.08 -27.19
C GLN A 128 -24.72 -11.90 -28.48
N ALA A 129 -25.43 -11.40 -29.51
CA ALA A 129 -25.49 -12.07 -30.81
C ALA A 129 -24.12 -12.13 -31.51
N PHE A 130 -23.26 -11.12 -31.31
CA PHE A 130 -21.89 -11.13 -31.82
C PHE A 130 -21.01 -12.18 -31.13
N MET A 131 -21.14 -12.30 -29.79
CA MET A 131 -20.44 -13.33 -29.01
C MET A 131 -20.89 -14.75 -29.38
N ASP A 132 -22.21 -14.97 -29.52
CA ASP A 132 -22.78 -16.30 -29.77
C ASP A 132 -22.65 -16.75 -31.23
N GLY A 133 -22.40 -15.83 -32.16
CA GLY A 133 -22.24 -16.11 -33.59
C GLY A 133 -20.79 -15.98 -34.06
N PRO A 134 -20.38 -14.81 -34.58
CA PRO A 134 -19.04 -14.60 -35.14
C PRO A 134 -17.87 -15.06 -34.26
N VAL A 135 -17.91 -14.77 -32.95
CA VAL A 135 -16.83 -15.17 -32.03
C VAL A 135 -16.79 -16.68 -31.87
N GLN A 136 -17.95 -17.31 -31.67
CA GLN A 136 -18.04 -18.76 -31.53
C GLN A 136 -17.61 -19.50 -32.80
N GLU A 137 -17.94 -18.97 -33.99
CA GLU A 137 -17.49 -19.51 -35.27
C GLU A 137 -15.96 -19.41 -35.41
N LEU A 138 -15.37 -18.27 -35.03
CA LEU A 138 -13.91 -18.11 -35.03
C LEU A 138 -13.26 -19.11 -34.08
N CYS A 139 -13.72 -19.18 -32.82
CA CYS A 139 -13.17 -20.12 -31.83
C CYS A 139 -13.24 -21.58 -32.31
N ALA A 140 -14.29 -21.97 -33.03
CA ALA A 140 -14.41 -23.32 -33.60
C ALA A 140 -13.42 -23.61 -34.73
N LYS A 141 -12.85 -22.58 -35.37
CA LYS A 141 -11.82 -22.70 -36.41
C LYS A 141 -10.40 -22.69 -35.86
N LEU A 142 -10.20 -22.31 -34.59
CA LEU A 142 -8.87 -22.26 -33.98
C LEU A 142 -8.44 -23.66 -33.51
N ASP A 143 -7.18 -24.00 -33.80
CA ASP A 143 -6.49 -25.16 -33.26
C ASP A 143 -5.20 -24.69 -32.56
N ASP A 144 -5.18 -24.79 -31.23
CA ASP A 144 -4.07 -24.30 -30.39
C ASP A 144 -2.72 -24.94 -30.75
N TRP A 145 -2.72 -26.22 -31.13
CA TRP A 145 -1.48 -26.92 -31.47
C TRP A 145 -0.91 -26.40 -32.78
N GLN A 146 -1.79 -26.21 -33.78
CA GLN A 146 -1.42 -25.71 -35.09
C GLN A 146 -0.93 -24.25 -35.03
N ILE A 147 -1.64 -23.40 -34.27
CA ILE A 147 -1.28 -21.98 -34.06
C ILE A 147 0.10 -21.88 -33.42
N ASN A 148 0.39 -22.68 -32.39
CA ASN A 148 1.70 -22.62 -31.72
C ASN A 148 2.84 -23.09 -32.64
N GLN A 149 2.59 -24.06 -33.52
CA GLN A 149 3.57 -24.56 -34.47
C GLN A 149 3.86 -23.57 -35.60
N GLN A 150 2.82 -22.92 -36.12
CA GLN A 150 2.93 -21.97 -37.24
C GLN A 150 3.24 -20.54 -36.79
N ARG A 151 3.04 -20.25 -35.50
CA ARG A 151 3.12 -18.91 -34.89
C ARG A 151 2.20 -17.89 -35.58
N ASP A 152 1.07 -18.36 -36.10
CA ASP A 152 0.08 -17.54 -36.78
C ASP A 152 -1.34 -18.06 -36.52
N LEU A 153 -2.32 -17.19 -36.68
CA LEU A 153 -3.74 -17.56 -36.63
C LEU A 153 -4.22 -18.00 -38.03
N PRO A 154 -5.15 -18.96 -38.13
CA PRO A 154 -5.70 -19.40 -39.42
C PRO A 154 -6.53 -18.33 -40.13
#